data_AF-A0A6A5G9A7-F1
#
_entry.id   AF-A0A6A5G9A7-F1
#
_cell.length_a   1.000
_cell.length_b   1.000
_cell.length_c   1.000
_cell.angle_alpha   90.00
_cell.angle_beta   90.00
_cell.angle_gamma   90.00
#
_symmetry.space_group_name_H-M   'P 1'
#
loop_
_entity.id
_entity.type
_entity.pdbx_description
1 polymer ?
#
loop_
_entity_poly.entity_id
_entity_poly.type
_entity_poly.pdbx_seq_one_letter_code
_entity_poly.pdbx_strand_id
1 'polypeptide(L)'
;MITRYLLTIKHNTLHRGFCTSRPSSNIFEKVKHFLLAEERENFDSDNIRKAHKKDGVDEEKWTLIYRDIGASRTFYMTAAFLPCFIIGSAVFVVDINTNSPSNRFDFVQKLVNDAEELGSLVVLPSVALALVIVFLARVQQLRLIRIYQNKTNTEEFMAIRSKYMITQFKETFRRDETTGFYFAEDQTDGARVALHFLFGNIQIGNRKFMIMDDMFRANNYRSYMLNETSVPPRL
;
A
#
# COMPACT_ATOMS: atom_id res chain seq x y z
N MET A 1 -79.02 28.95 11.03
CA MET A 1 -78.51 29.73 12.18
C MET A 1 -77.65 28.79 13.02
N ILE A 2 -76.31 28.97 13.00
CA ILE A 2 -75.48 29.46 14.14
C ILE A 2 -75.42 28.37 15.24
N THR A 3 -74.31 27.71 15.63
CA THR A 3 -72.96 28.14 16.06
C THR A 3 -72.13 26.85 16.27
N ARG A 4 -70.97 26.59 15.66
CA ARG A 4 -69.57 26.88 16.09
C ARG A 4 -69.18 26.66 17.57
N TYR A 5 -68.02 25.99 17.75
CA TYR A 5 -67.05 26.00 18.88
C TYR A 5 -67.33 25.05 20.07
N LEU A 6 -66.41 24.25 20.68
CA LEU A 6 -64.93 24.24 20.81
C LEU A 6 -64.38 22.83 21.18
N LEU A 7 -63.10 22.60 20.83
CA LEU A 7 -62.01 21.89 21.54
C LEU A 7 -62.22 20.50 22.15
N THR A 8 -61.35 19.55 21.76
CA THR A 8 -60.31 18.97 22.65
C THR A 8 -59.28 18.21 21.78
N ILE A 9 -58.18 18.86 21.41
CA ILE A 9 -57.02 18.20 20.82
C ILE A 9 -56.15 17.71 21.98
N LYS A 10 -56.13 16.40 22.23
CA LYS A 10 -55.19 15.78 23.16
C LYS A 10 -53.81 15.70 22.51
N HIS A 11 -52.87 16.45 23.10
CA HIS A 11 -51.44 16.26 22.96
C HIS A 11 -51.07 14.80 23.25
N ASN A 12 -50.46 14.11 22.28
CA ASN A 12 -49.56 13.00 22.56
C ASN A 12 -48.21 13.33 21.92
N THR A 13 -47.33 13.84 22.78
CA THR A 13 -45.90 14.04 22.58
C THR A 13 -45.23 12.68 22.34
N LEU A 14 -44.94 12.39 21.07
CA LEU A 14 -44.06 11.28 20.70
C LEU A 14 -42.71 11.87 20.30
N HIS A 15 -41.88 12.17 21.32
CA HIS A 15 -40.46 12.45 21.14
C HIS A 15 -39.80 11.18 20.60
N ARG A 16 -39.76 11.03 19.26
CA ARG A 16 -38.77 10.17 18.61
C ARG A 16 -37.43 10.87 18.73
N GLY A 17 -36.69 10.52 19.78
CA GLY A 17 -35.27 10.82 19.88
C GLY A 17 -34.57 10.28 18.64
N PHE A 18 -34.02 11.18 17.83
CA PHE A 18 -32.97 10.81 16.88
C PHE A 18 -31.79 10.33 17.72
N CYS A 19 -31.64 9.01 17.87
CA CYS A 19 -30.37 8.43 18.27
C CYS A 19 -29.37 8.65 17.14
N THR A 20 -28.71 9.80 17.14
CA THR A 20 -27.46 10.00 16.42
C THR A 20 -26.35 9.37 17.24
N SER A 21 -26.33 8.04 17.33
CA SER A 21 -25.09 7.34 17.67
C SER A 21 -24.13 7.53 16.50
N ARG A 22 -23.41 8.66 16.51
CA ARG A 22 -22.19 8.83 15.71
C ARG A 22 -21.30 7.62 16.04
N PRO A 23 -20.90 6.79 15.06
CA PRO A 23 -19.83 5.86 15.32
C PRO A 23 -18.55 6.70 15.34
N SER A 24 -18.18 7.21 16.51
CA SER A 24 -16.82 7.66 16.80
C SER A 24 -15.94 6.41 16.86
N SER A 25 -15.83 5.71 15.74
CA SER A 25 -14.81 4.68 15.58
C SER A 25 -13.48 5.42 15.61
N ASN A 26 -12.81 5.26 16.74
CA ASN A 26 -11.50 5.80 17.03
C ASN A 26 -10.61 5.53 15.81
N ILE A 27 -9.86 6.52 15.31
CA ILE A 27 -9.04 6.37 14.08
C ILE A 27 -8.14 5.12 14.19
N PHE A 28 -7.70 4.81 15.40
CA PHE A 28 -6.97 3.60 15.76
C PHE A 28 -7.72 2.30 15.42
N GLU A 29 -9.01 2.20 15.70
CA GLU A 29 -9.83 1.03 15.35
C GLU A 29 -9.97 0.89 13.83
N LYS A 30 -10.04 2.00 13.09
CA LYS A 30 -10.05 1.96 11.62
C LYS A 30 -8.72 1.46 11.05
N VAL A 31 -7.59 1.91 11.63
CA VAL A 31 -6.24 1.46 11.23
C VAL A 31 -6.05 0.00 11.59
N LYS A 32 -6.43 -0.41 12.81
CA LYS A 32 -6.36 -1.80 13.28
C LYS A 32 -7.20 -2.71 12.40
N HIS A 33 -8.44 -2.33 12.10
CA HIS A 33 -9.29 -3.07 11.17
C HIS A 33 -8.68 -3.10 9.75
N PHE A 34 -8.05 -2.03 9.27
CA PHE A 34 -7.39 -2.05 7.95
C PHE A 34 -6.20 -3.02 7.91
N LEU A 35 -5.44 -3.13 9.01
CA LEU A 35 -4.29 -4.03 9.14
C LEU A 35 -4.69 -5.49 9.35
N LEU A 36 -5.74 -5.72 10.16
CA LEU A 36 -6.19 -7.07 10.56
C LEU A 36 -7.38 -7.58 9.77
N ALA A 37 -7.95 -6.81 8.84
CA ALA A 37 -9.05 -7.28 8.01
C ALA A 37 -8.59 -8.55 7.29
N GLU A 38 -9.32 -9.63 7.54
CA GLU A 38 -9.24 -10.85 6.74
C GLU A 38 -9.33 -10.50 5.26
N GLU A 39 -8.57 -11.24 4.46
CA GLU A 39 -8.54 -11.17 3.00
C GLU A 39 -9.88 -11.68 2.43
N ARG A 40 -10.98 -10.96 2.71
CA ARG A 40 -12.22 -11.10 1.93
C ARG A 40 -11.85 -11.04 0.47
N GLU A 41 -12.54 -11.86 -0.35
CA GLU A 41 -12.33 -12.01 -1.78
C GLU A 41 -11.77 -10.73 -2.42
N ASN A 42 -10.52 -10.82 -2.85
CA ASN A 42 -9.69 -9.68 -3.25
C ASN A 42 -10.35 -8.84 -4.36
N PHE A 43 -11.27 -9.47 -5.12
CA PHE A 43 -12.04 -8.93 -6.23
C PHE A 43 -13.56 -8.80 -5.96
N ASP A 44 -13.99 -8.68 -4.70
CA ASP A 44 -15.37 -8.31 -4.40
C ASP A 44 -15.72 -6.93 -5.02
N SER A 45 -16.96 -6.79 -5.46
CA SER A 45 -17.53 -5.60 -6.10
C SER A 45 -17.26 -4.31 -5.31
N ASP A 46 -17.40 -4.35 -3.99
CA ASP A 46 -17.12 -3.22 -3.10
C ASP A 46 -15.63 -2.84 -3.07
N ASN A 47 -14.74 -3.84 -3.12
CA ASN A 47 -13.30 -3.64 -3.12
C ASN A 47 -12.81 -3.08 -4.45
N ILE A 48 -13.38 -3.56 -5.57
CA ILE A 48 -13.12 -3.03 -6.91
C ILE A 48 -13.52 -1.55 -6.98
N ARG A 49 -14.76 -1.23 -6.57
CA ARG A 49 -15.25 0.17 -6.56
C ARG A 49 -14.39 1.09 -5.70
N LYS A 50 -13.98 0.62 -4.52
CA LYS A 50 -13.05 1.37 -3.65
C LYS A 50 -11.70 1.60 -4.33
N ALA A 51 -11.15 0.60 -5.04
CA ALA A 51 -9.90 0.74 -5.76
C ALA A 51 -9.99 1.77 -6.89
N HIS A 52 -11.05 1.69 -7.73
CA HIS A 52 -11.30 2.65 -8.79
C HIS A 52 -11.45 4.08 -8.30
N LYS A 53 -12.27 4.30 -7.27
CA LYS A 53 -12.45 5.62 -6.64
C LYS A 53 -11.13 6.16 -6.10
N LYS A 54 -10.35 5.32 -5.45
CA LYS A 54 -9.09 5.68 -4.81
C LYS A 54 -8.00 6.02 -5.82
N ASP A 55 -7.92 5.27 -6.89
CA ASP A 55 -6.95 5.52 -7.95
C ASP A 55 -7.47 6.57 -8.92
N GLY A 56 -8.74 6.98 -8.87
CA GLY A 56 -9.35 7.92 -9.81
C GLY A 56 -9.30 7.35 -11.24
N VAL A 57 -9.74 6.10 -11.38
CA VAL A 57 -9.78 5.35 -12.65
C VAL A 57 -11.23 4.97 -12.94
N ASP A 58 -11.67 5.24 -14.16
CA ASP A 58 -13.04 4.94 -14.59
C ASP A 58 -13.33 3.43 -14.62
N GLU A 59 -14.41 3.02 -13.95
CA GLU A 59 -14.90 1.64 -13.90
C GLU A 59 -15.48 1.17 -15.24
N GLU A 60 -15.98 2.08 -16.08
CA GLU A 60 -16.54 1.72 -17.37
C GLU A 60 -15.44 1.38 -18.38
N LYS A 61 -14.30 2.09 -18.33
CA LYS A 61 -13.19 1.91 -19.26
C LYS A 61 -12.18 0.85 -18.82
N TRP A 62 -11.95 0.70 -17.52
CA TRP A 62 -10.89 -0.13 -16.99
C TRP A 62 -11.43 -1.25 -16.10
N THR A 63 -10.86 -2.44 -16.22
CA THR A 63 -11.15 -3.58 -15.33
C THR A 63 -9.94 -3.83 -14.43
N LEU A 64 -10.16 -3.92 -13.13
CA LEU A 64 -9.10 -4.34 -12.19
C LEU A 64 -8.79 -5.83 -12.37
N ILE A 65 -7.56 -6.15 -12.74
CA ILE A 65 -7.12 -7.54 -13.01
C ILE A 65 -6.06 -8.05 -12.03
N TYR A 66 -5.37 -7.16 -11.32
CA TYR A 66 -4.36 -7.49 -10.31
C TYR A 66 -4.50 -6.56 -9.12
N ARG A 67 -4.48 -7.11 -7.91
CA ARG A 67 -4.51 -6.31 -6.67
C ARG A 67 -3.68 -6.97 -5.58
N ASP A 68 -2.55 -6.36 -5.25
CA ASP A 68 -1.74 -6.78 -4.11
C ASP A 68 -2.18 -5.99 -2.85
N ILE A 69 -2.92 -6.67 -1.96
CA ILE A 69 -3.38 -6.10 -0.69
C ILE A 69 -2.17 -5.83 0.21
N GLY A 70 -1.21 -6.75 0.26
CA GLY A 70 0.01 -6.63 1.04
C GLY A 70 0.82 -5.41 0.62
N ALA A 71 1.10 -5.24 -0.67
CA ALA A 71 1.80 -4.08 -1.21
C ALA A 71 1.03 -2.78 -0.97
N SER A 72 -0.30 -2.82 -1.10
CA SER A 72 -1.15 -1.66 -0.78
C SER A 72 -0.98 -1.27 0.70
N ARG A 73 -1.06 -2.21 1.63
CA ARG A 73 -0.93 -1.96 3.08
C ARG A 73 0.46 -1.44 3.43
N THR A 74 1.52 -2.12 2.99
CA THR A 74 2.90 -1.70 3.27
C THR A 74 3.17 -0.32 2.70
N PHE A 75 2.66 0.00 1.52
CA PHE A 75 2.76 1.34 0.94
C PHE A 75 2.16 2.43 1.86
N TYR A 76 0.94 2.24 2.38
CA TYR A 76 0.34 3.25 3.29
C TYR A 76 1.10 3.37 4.59
N MET A 77 1.55 2.24 5.14
CA MET A 77 2.36 2.23 6.35
C MET A 77 3.66 2.99 6.12
N THR A 78 4.40 2.68 5.06
CA THR A 78 5.63 3.40 4.70
C THR A 78 5.38 4.88 4.46
N ALA A 79 4.32 5.24 3.72
CA ALA A 79 3.98 6.64 3.45
C ALA A 79 3.63 7.42 4.73
N ALA A 80 3.08 6.76 5.75
CA ALA A 80 2.77 7.37 7.04
C ALA A 80 3.98 7.43 7.98
N PHE A 81 4.77 6.36 8.08
CA PHE A 81 5.88 6.26 9.03
C PHE A 81 7.16 6.93 8.55
N LEU A 82 7.45 6.91 7.25
CA LEU A 82 8.71 7.45 6.73
C LEU A 82 8.88 8.95 7.03
N PRO A 83 7.87 9.83 6.84
CA PRO A 83 7.98 11.23 7.22
C PRO A 83 8.22 11.41 8.72
N CYS A 84 7.50 10.68 9.57
CA CYS A 84 7.69 10.72 11.03
C CYS A 84 9.11 10.29 11.43
N PHE A 85 9.62 9.25 10.78
CA PHE A 85 10.98 8.77 11.00
C PHE A 85 12.04 9.80 10.59
N ILE A 86 11.85 10.48 9.44
CA ILE A 86 12.74 11.55 8.98
C ILE A 86 12.73 12.72 9.96
N ILE A 87 11.54 13.16 10.40
CA ILE A 87 11.40 14.27 11.36
C ILE A 87 12.07 13.88 12.69
N GLY A 88 11.79 12.68 13.21
CA GLY A 88 12.42 12.18 14.42
C GLY A 88 13.94 12.18 14.29
N SER A 89 14.47 11.60 13.21
CA SER A 89 15.92 11.58 12.96
C SER A 89 16.54 12.99 12.85
N ALA A 90 15.83 13.94 12.24
CA ALA A 90 16.29 15.32 12.15
C ALA A 90 16.36 16.01 13.52
N VAL A 91 15.38 15.78 14.41
CA VAL A 91 15.41 16.29 15.79
C VAL A 91 16.63 15.77 16.53
N PHE A 92 16.97 14.48 16.36
CA PHE A 92 18.16 13.90 16.98
C PHE A 92 19.45 14.56 16.49
N VAL A 93 19.58 14.75 15.17
CA VAL A 93 20.76 15.40 14.57
C VAL A 93 20.89 16.83 15.05
N VAL A 94 19.78 17.58 15.15
CA VAL A 94 19.79 18.94 15.69
C VAL A 94 20.23 18.93 17.15
N ASP A 95 19.62 18.09 17.99
CA ASP A 95 19.92 18.01 19.42
C ASP A 95 21.41 17.74 19.70
N ILE A 96 22.01 16.80 18.97
CA ILE A 96 23.44 16.48 19.09
C ILE A 96 24.33 17.67 18.72
N ASN A 97 23.97 18.41 17.67
CA ASN A 97 24.79 19.48 17.12
C ASN A 97 24.61 20.83 17.83
N THR A 98 23.45 21.10 18.43
CA THR A 98 23.16 22.39 19.07
C THR A 98 23.26 22.36 20.59
N ASN A 99 22.96 21.23 21.24
CA ASN A 99 22.92 21.13 22.70
C ASN A 99 24.19 20.50 23.27
N SER A 100 24.65 21.04 24.39
CA SER A 100 25.69 20.40 25.21
C SER A 100 25.19 19.08 25.79
N PRO A 101 26.07 18.12 26.13
CA PRO A 101 25.67 16.81 26.63
C PRO A 101 24.70 16.85 27.82
N SER A 102 24.81 17.85 28.69
CA SER A 102 23.93 18.03 29.85
C SER A 102 22.52 18.57 29.51
N ASN A 103 22.31 19.08 28.30
CA ASN A 103 21.05 19.69 27.85
C ASN A 103 20.41 18.93 26.67
N ARG A 104 20.96 17.77 26.31
CA ARG A 104 20.38 16.88 25.28
C ARG A 104 19.17 16.15 25.85
N PHE A 105 18.32 15.62 24.97
CA PHE A 105 17.28 14.70 25.39
C PHE A 105 17.88 13.44 26.01
N ASP A 106 17.31 12.95 27.12
CA ASP A 106 17.81 11.77 27.86
C ASP A 106 18.10 10.57 26.95
N PHE A 107 17.20 10.30 26.00
CA PHE A 107 17.34 9.20 25.06
C PHE A 107 18.50 9.40 24.06
N VAL A 108 18.70 10.64 23.58
CA VAL A 108 19.80 10.98 22.67
C VAL A 108 21.12 10.84 23.40
N GLN A 109 21.21 11.37 24.63
CA GLN A 109 22.41 11.26 25.45
C GLN A 109 22.77 9.81 25.75
N LYS A 110 21.78 8.97 26.04
CA LYS A 110 21.99 7.53 26.23
C LYS A 110 22.57 6.87 24.97
N LEU A 111 21.99 7.12 23.80
CA LEU A 111 22.51 6.55 22.55
C LEU A 111 23.93 7.00 22.22
N VAL A 112 24.27 8.25 22.51
CA VAL A 112 25.63 8.76 22.33
C VAL A 112 26.60 8.05 23.27
N ASN A 113 26.24 7.90 24.55
CA ASN A 113 27.07 7.17 25.52
C ASN A 113 27.24 5.70 25.11
N ASP A 114 26.17 5.03 24.69
CA ASP A 114 26.21 3.64 24.21
C ASP A 114 27.15 3.52 22.98
N ALA A 115 27.10 4.50 22.07
CA ALA A 115 27.97 4.55 20.90
C ALA A 115 29.45 4.82 21.28
N GLU A 116 29.70 5.67 22.28
CA GLU A 116 31.04 5.93 22.81
C GLU A 116 31.63 4.69 23.51
N GLU A 117 30.83 3.95 24.29
CA GLU A 117 31.23 2.70 24.94
C GLU A 117 31.57 1.61 23.93
N LEU A 118 30.76 1.49 22.87
CA LEU A 118 31.00 0.55 21.77
C LEU A 118 32.19 0.95 20.89
N GLY A 119 32.55 2.23 20.85
CA GLY A 119 33.60 2.77 20.00
C GLY A 119 33.42 2.34 18.53
N SER A 120 34.47 1.75 17.94
CA SER A 120 34.42 1.30 16.53
C SER A 120 33.43 0.15 16.26
N LEU A 121 33.02 -0.61 17.28
CA LEU A 121 32.11 -1.74 17.09
C LEU A 121 30.70 -1.30 16.69
N VAL A 122 30.31 -0.04 16.93
CA VAL A 122 29.01 0.52 16.50
C VAL A 122 28.85 0.50 14.97
N VAL A 123 29.95 0.47 14.22
CA VAL A 123 29.92 0.46 12.75
C VAL A 123 29.21 -0.79 12.20
N LEU A 124 29.42 -1.96 12.81
CA LEU A 124 28.80 -3.21 12.37
C LEU A 124 27.26 -3.17 12.40
N PRO A 125 26.59 -2.88 13.54
CA PRO A 125 25.15 -2.78 13.60
C PRO A 125 24.61 -1.61 12.75
N SER A 126 25.35 -0.50 12.63
CA SER A 126 24.95 0.61 11.74
C SER A 126 24.94 0.21 10.26
N VAL A 127 25.97 -0.50 9.78
CA VAL A 127 26.03 -1.01 8.40
C VAL A 127 24.96 -2.06 8.17
N ALA A 128 24.75 -2.98 9.12
CA ALA A 128 23.69 -3.99 9.03
C ALA A 128 22.30 -3.34 8.91
N LEU A 129 22.02 -2.32 9.75
CA LEU A 129 20.77 -1.56 9.69
C LEU A 129 20.61 -0.85 8.34
N ALA A 130 21.67 -0.21 7.82
CA ALA A 130 21.63 0.46 6.53
C ALA A 130 21.33 -0.53 5.38
N LEU A 131 21.95 -1.72 5.40
CA LEU A 131 21.68 -2.78 4.42
C LEU A 131 20.22 -3.24 4.47
N VAL A 132 19.66 -3.44 5.66
CA VAL A 132 18.24 -3.81 5.83
C VAL A 132 17.33 -2.71 5.27
N ILE A 133 17.61 -1.44 5.56
CA ILE A 133 16.81 -0.31 5.05
C ILE A 133 16.86 -0.26 3.52
N VAL A 134 18.05 -0.41 2.91
CA VAL A 134 18.22 -0.41 1.45
C VAL A 134 17.50 -1.60 0.82
N PHE A 135 17.60 -2.78 1.41
CA PHE A 135 16.92 -3.98 0.93
C PHE A 135 15.39 -3.82 0.98
N LEU A 136 14.84 -3.34 2.10
CA LEU A 136 13.39 -3.09 2.23
C LEU A 136 12.92 -2.00 1.25
N ALA A 137 13.71 -0.93 1.07
CA ALA A 137 13.43 0.10 0.09
C ALA A 137 13.39 -0.49 -1.33
N ARG A 138 14.32 -1.38 -1.67
CA ARG A 138 14.36 -2.07 -2.95
C ARG A 138 13.14 -2.94 -3.17
N VAL A 139 12.75 -3.76 -2.19
CA VAL A 139 11.54 -4.58 -2.26
C VAL A 139 10.32 -3.72 -2.49
N GLN A 140 10.16 -2.63 -1.74
CA GLN A 140 9.01 -1.73 -1.87
C GLN A 140 8.95 -1.03 -3.24
N GLN A 141 10.08 -0.76 -3.87
CA GLN A 141 10.14 -0.20 -5.23
C GLN A 141 9.72 -1.19 -6.32
N LEU A 142 9.97 -2.48 -6.12
CA LEU A 142 9.63 -3.53 -7.08
C LEU A 142 8.16 -3.93 -7.02
N ARG A 143 7.48 -3.74 -5.89
CA ARG A 143 6.08 -4.15 -5.75
C ARG A 143 5.14 -3.30 -6.61
N LEU A 144 4.30 -3.99 -7.39
CA LEU A 144 3.13 -3.39 -8.01
C LEU A 144 1.95 -3.43 -7.05
N ILE A 145 1.17 -2.34 -7.05
CA ILE A 145 0.02 -2.21 -6.17
C ILE A 145 -1.21 -2.79 -6.86
N ARG A 146 -1.48 -2.35 -8.10
CA ARG A 146 -2.62 -2.79 -8.92
C ARG A 146 -2.27 -2.77 -10.39
N ILE A 147 -2.99 -3.58 -11.18
CA ILE A 147 -2.97 -3.53 -12.64
C ILE A 147 -4.41 -3.52 -13.13
N TYR A 148 -4.69 -2.63 -14.07
CA TYR A 148 -5.95 -2.50 -14.79
C TYR A 148 -5.75 -2.90 -16.26
N GLN A 149 -6.77 -3.52 -16.84
CA GLN A 149 -6.84 -3.79 -18.28
C GLN A 149 -7.93 -2.91 -18.89
N ASN A 150 -7.66 -2.35 -20.07
CA ASN A 150 -8.66 -1.56 -20.80
C ASN A 150 -9.72 -2.49 -21.42
N LYS A 151 -11.01 -2.15 -21.27
CA LYS A 151 -12.14 -2.93 -21.79
C LYS A 151 -12.33 -2.82 -23.29
N THR A 152 -11.96 -1.68 -23.88
CA THR A 152 -12.06 -1.42 -25.32
C THR A 152 -10.86 -1.97 -26.06
N ASN A 153 -9.67 -1.88 -25.46
CA ASN A 153 -8.42 -2.36 -26.05
C ASN A 153 -7.72 -3.31 -25.07
N THR A 154 -7.87 -4.61 -25.28
CA THR A 154 -7.34 -5.64 -24.36
C THR A 154 -5.81 -5.64 -24.27
N GLU A 155 -5.12 -5.09 -25.27
CA GLU A 155 -3.66 -5.00 -25.35
C GLU A 155 -3.08 -3.85 -24.50
N GLU A 156 -3.93 -2.98 -23.96
CA GLU A 156 -3.55 -1.81 -23.16
C GLU A 156 -3.82 -2.04 -21.67
N PHE A 157 -2.81 -1.75 -20.85
CA PHE A 157 -2.84 -1.93 -19.41
C PHE A 157 -2.41 -0.67 -18.68
N MET A 158 -2.80 -0.55 -17.41
CA MET A 158 -2.36 0.50 -16.51
C MET A 158 -1.89 -0.11 -15.20
N ALA A 159 -0.61 0.07 -14.87
CA ALA A 159 -0.02 -0.28 -13.60
C ALA A 159 -0.10 0.89 -12.63
N ILE A 160 -0.47 0.59 -11.39
CA ILE A 160 -0.33 1.50 -10.24
C ILE A 160 0.85 1.02 -9.42
N ARG A 161 1.86 1.89 -9.30
CA ARG A 161 3.08 1.60 -8.54
C ARG A 161 3.41 2.70 -7.55
N SER A 162 4.34 2.39 -6.65
CA SER A 162 4.99 3.41 -5.84
C SER A 162 6.10 4.11 -6.63
N LYS A 163 6.22 5.42 -6.46
CA LYS A 163 7.35 6.26 -6.87
C LYS A 163 7.92 6.90 -5.60
N TYR A 164 9.23 6.84 -5.43
CA TYR A 164 9.94 7.33 -4.24
C TYR A 164 9.39 6.78 -2.91
N MET A 165 8.84 5.56 -2.91
CA MET A 165 8.23 4.87 -1.76
C MET A 165 6.94 5.51 -1.19
N ILE A 166 6.71 6.80 -1.39
CA ILE A 166 5.62 7.56 -0.74
C ILE A 166 4.51 8.03 -1.70
N THR A 167 4.81 8.14 -3.00
CA THR A 167 3.84 8.64 -3.99
C THR A 167 3.32 7.53 -4.88
N GLN A 168 2.04 7.59 -5.27
CA GLN A 168 1.49 6.68 -6.26
C GLN A 168 1.72 7.24 -7.66
N PHE A 169 2.07 6.35 -8.59
CA PHE A 169 2.28 6.69 -9.98
C PHE A 169 1.53 5.72 -10.88
N LYS A 170 0.86 6.27 -11.88
CA LYS A 170 0.15 5.51 -12.91
C LYS A 170 1.03 5.40 -14.13
N GLU A 171 1.24 4.19 -14.61
CA GLU A 171 2.04 3.91 -15.80
C GLU A 171 1.20 3.06 -16.74
N THR A 172 0.83 3.62 -17.88
CA THR A 172 0.17 2.88 -18.96
C THR A 172 1.24 2.17 -19.78
N PHE A 173 0.98 0.92 -20.14
CA PHE A 173 1.87 0.10 -20.93
C PHE A 173 1.08 -0.80 -21.85
N ARG A 174 1.72 -1.25 -22.92
CA ARG A 174 1.14 -2.23 -23.83
C ARG A 174 1.69 -3.62 -23.56
N ARG A 175 0.93 -4.64 -23.98
CA ARG A 175 1.31 -6.05 -23.85
C ARG A 175 2.67 -6.38 -24.48
N ASP A 176 3.01 -5.77 -25.61
CA ASP A 176 4.29 -5.96 -26.30
C ASP A 176 5.49 -5.42 -25.51
N GLU A 177 5.23 -4.56 -24.52
CA GLU A 177 6.24 -4.01 -23.63
C GLU A 177 6.40 -4.83 -22.34
N THR A 178 5.67 -5.95 -22.20
CA THR A 178 5.70 -6.79 -21.00
C THR A 178 6.27 -8.18 -21.22
N THR A 179 7.19 -8.55 -20.32
CA THR A 179 7.87 -9.85 -20.33
C THR A 179 7.93 -10.43 -18.92
N GLY A 180 7.67 -11.73 -18.81
CA GLY A 180 7.91 -12.49 -17.59
C GLY A 180 9.35 -13.01 -17.53
N PHE A 181 9.92 -13.01 -16.32
CA PHE A 181 11.21 -13.63 -16.04
C PHE A 181 11.03 -14.71 -14.98
N TYR A 182 11.29 -15.95 -15.37
CA TYR A 182 11.35 -17.08 -14.47
C TYR A 182 12.82 -17.41 -14.21
N PHE A 183 13.26 -17.31 -12.96
CA PHE A 183 14.58 -17.82 -12.58
C PHE A 183 14.53 -19.35 -12.63
N ALA A 184 15.58 -19.96 -13.19
CA ALA A 184 15.68 -21.40 -13.35
C ALA A 184 15.51 -22.15 -12.01
N GLU A 185 14.92 -23.34 -12.06
CA GLU A 185 14.63 -24.19 -10.90
C GLU A 185 15.89 -24.68 -10.16
N ASP A 186 17.07 -24.50 -10.76
CA ASP A 186 18.36 -25.03 -10.29
C ASP A 186 18.91 -24.31 -9.04
N GLN A 187 18.24 -23.26 -8.56
CA GLN A 187 18.64 -22.53 -7.35
C GLN A 187 17.91 -23.03 -6.10
N THR A 188 18.64 -23.05 -4.97
CA THR A 188 18.06 -23.28 -3.65
C THR A 188 16.91 -22.31 -3.38
N ASP A 189 15.84 -22.78 -2.75
CA ASP A 189 14.59 -22.02 -2.58
C ASP A 189 14.81 -20.62 -1.98
N GLY A 190 15.73 -20.50 -1.02
CA GLY A 190 16.08 -19.21 -0.40
C GLY A 190 16.76 -18.22 -1.34
N ALA A 191 17.68 -18.69 -2.20
CA ALA A 191 18.37 -17.84 -3.17
C ALA A 191 17.40 -17.35 -4.26
N ARG A 192 16.50 -18.22 -4.72
CA ARG A 192 15.45 -17.87 -5.69
C ARG A 192 14.54 -16.77 -5.16
N VAL A 193 14.08 -16.92 -3.91
CA VAL A 193 13.23 -15.92 -3.24
C VAL A 193 13.97 -14.58 -3.13
N ALA A 194 15.24 -14.59 -2.70
CA ALA A 194 16.06 -13.38 -2.61
C ALA A 194 16.23 -12.68 -3.98
N LEU A 195 16.47 -13.44 -5.06
CA LEU A 195 16.59 -12.89 -6.40
C LEU A 195 15.28 -12.26 -6.89
N HIS A 196 14.13 -12.89 -6.63
CA HIS A 196 12.83 -12.29 -6.93
C HIS A 196 12.63 -10.97 -6.18
N PHE A 197 13.03 -10.88 -4.92
CA PHE A 197 12.95 -9.65 -4.14
C PHE A 197 13.95 -8.56 -4.56
N LEU A 198 15.02 -8.90 -5.28
CA LEU A 198 16.04 -7.95 -5.75
C LEU A 198 15.82 -7.50 -7.19
N PHE A 199 15.33 -8.40 -8.04
CA PHE A 199 15.25 -8.22 -9.48
C PHE A 199 13.82 -8.24 -10.02
N GLY A 200 12.84 -8.69 -9.24
CA GLY A 200 11.47 -8.90 -9.71
C GLY A 200 11.31 -10.18 -10.53
N ASN A 201 10.09 -10.43 -11.01
CA ASN A 201 9.74 -11.56 -11.88
C ASN A 201 9.06 -11.12 -13.18
N ILE A 202 8.83 -9.82 -13.37
CA ILE A 202 8.35 -9.26 -14.64
C ILE A 202 9.10 -7.98 -14.98
N GLN A 203 9.02 -7.60 -16.25
CA GLN A 203 9.44 -6.29 -16.74
C GLN A 203 8.33 -5.66 -17.57
N ILE A 204 8.12 -4.38 -17.30
CA ILE A 204 7.21 -3.49 -18.01
C ILE A 204 8.07 -2.35 -18.57
N GLY A 205 8.20 -2.29 -19.90
CA GLY A 205 9.13 -1.42 -20.57
C GLY A 205 10.57 -1.68 -20.12
N ASN A 206 11.23 -0.68 -19.53
CA ASN A 206 12.61 -0.79 -18.99
C ASN A 206 12.67 -1.01 -17.48
N ARG A 207 11.53 -1.25 -16.81
CA ARG A 207 11.46 -1.38 -15.34
C ARG A 207 11.07 -2.79 -14.95
N LYS A 208 11.72 -3.29 -13.90
CA LYS A 208 11.39 -4.60 -13.32
C LYS A 208 10.45 -4.45 -12.14
N PHE A 209 9.53 -5.41 -12.01
CA PHE A 209 8.56 -5.47 -10.93
C PHE A 209 8.41 -6.89 -10.41
N MET A 210 7.88 -6.99 -9.21
CA MET A 210 7.48 -8.24 -8.58
C MET A 210 5.95 -8.30 -8.52
N ILE A 211 5.39 -9.34 -9.11
CA ILE A 211 3.97 -9.71 -9.03
C ILE A 211 3.83 -11.07 -8.36
N MET A 212 2.67 -11.33 -7.77
CA MET A 212 2.33 -12.64 -7.23
C MET A 212 1.15 -13.22 -8.01
N ASP A 213 1.22 -14.50 -8.36
CA ASP A 213 0.28 -15.12 -9.29
C ASP A 213 -1.14 -15.24 -8.69
N ASP A 214 -1.22 -15.41 -7.36
CA ASP A 214 -2.45 -15.46 -6.56
C ASP A 214 -3.16 -14.10 -6.43
N MET A 215 -2.50 -13.00 -6.77
CA MET A 215 -3.06 -11.64 -6.69
C MET A 215 -3.77 -11.22 -7.98
N PHE A 216 -3.79 -12.07 -9.00
CA PHE A 216 -4.58 -11.86 -10.22
C PHE A 216 -6.02 -12.30 -10.03
N ARG A 217 -6.93 -11.64 -10.76
CA ARG A 217 -8.35 -11.99 -10.79
C ARG A 217 -8.57 -13.43 -11.29
N ALA A 218 -7.76 -13.82 -12.27
CA ALA A 218 -7.67 -15.16 -12.80
C ALA A 218 -6.37 -15.33 -13.60
N ASN A 219 -5.88 -16.56 -13.72
CA ASN A 219 -4.60 -16.87 -14.37
C ASN A 219 -4.55 -16.47 -15.85
N ASN A 220 -5.70 -16.46 -16.54
CA ASN A 220 -5.78 -16.05 -17.94
C ASN A 220 -5.41 -14.57 -18.16
N TYR A 221 -5.71 -13.68 -17.21
CA TYR A 221 -5.31 -12.27 -17.29
C TYR A 221 -3.79 -12.13 -17.26
N ARG A 222 -3.14 -12.86 -16.34
CA ARG A 222 -1.68 -12.88 -16.20
C ARG A 222 -1.02 -13.43 -17.45
N SER A 223 -1.39 -14.63 -17.87
CA SER A 223 -0.78 -15.28 -19.03
C SER A 223 -1.00 -14.48 -20.31
N TYR A 224 -2.15 -13.81 -20.46
CA TYR A 224 -2.37 -12.92 -21.60
C TYR A 224 -1.47 -11.68 -21.52
N MET A 225 -1.43 -10.99 -20.38
CA MET A 225 -0.56 -9.82 -20.15
C MET A 225 0.92 -10.15 -20.39
N LEU A 226 1.40 -11.31 -19.95
CA LEU A 226 2.81 -11.72 -20.07
C LEU A 226 3.19 -12.36 -21.40
N ASN A 227 2.34 -12.27 -22.43
CA ASN A 227 2.55 -12.88 -23.75
C ASN A 227 2.67 -14.42 -23.75
N GLU A 228 2.15 -15.10 -22.73
CA GLU A 228 2.14 -16.58 -22.67
C GLU A 228 0.98 -17.18 -23.46
N THR A 229 -0.13 -16.44 -23.61
CA THR A 229 -1.26 -16.82 -24.46
C THR A 229 -1.70 -15.65 -25.33
N SER A 230 -2.22 -15.96 -26.53
CA SER A 230 -2.81 -15.00 -27.47
C SER A 230 -4.31 -14.77 -27.26
N VAL A 231 -4.97 -15.57 -26.42
CA VAL A 231 -6.41 -15.47 -26.21
C VAL A 231 -6.72 -14.42 -25.13
N PRO A 232 -7.45 -13.35 -25.47
CA PRO A 232 -7.81 -12.34 -24.49
C PRO A 232 -8.79 -12.89 -23.45
N PRO A 233 -8.67 -12.50 -22.18
CA PRO A 233 -9.61 -12.87 -21.13
C PRO A 233 -10.98 -12.22 -21.39
N ARG A 234 -12.06 -12.91 -20.98
CA ARG A 234 -13.42 -12.33 -21.03
C ARG A 234 -13.53 -11.25 -19.94
N LEU A 235 -13.87 -10.03 -20.34
CA LEU A 235 -13.92 -8.84 -19.49
C LEU A 235 -15.32 -8.54 -18.95
#